data_AF-A0A0K0FEQ8-F1
#
_entry.id   AF-A0A0K0FEQ8-F1
#
_cell.length_a   1.000
_cell.length_b   1.000
_cell.length_c   1.000
_cell.angle_alpha   90.00
_cell.angle_beta   90.00
_cell.angle_gamma   90.00
#
_symmetry.space_group_name_H-M   'P 1'
#
loop_
_entity.id
_entity.type
_entity.pdbx_description
1 polymer ?
#
loop_
_entity_poly.entity_id
_entity_poly.type
_entity_poly.pdbx_seq_one_letter_code
_entity_poly.pdbx_strand_id
1 'polypeptide(L)'
;MKNFLLSVVLLSTLSISILCDHSCNFLANNGLCQKSMYRKIMCEICPNQCNALKGYNTCLFPIPSPDCEDKASNCEEMRALCTNLAYRNLMAVSCSSTCNTCDGNPATLPPEALLPPEQP
;
A
#
# COMPACT_ATOMS: atom_id res chain seq x y z
N MET A 1 21.03 26.10 -27.04
CA MET A 1 20.10 26.27 -25.90
C MET A 1 19.21 25.05 -25.67
N LYS A 2 18.60 24.44 -26.71
CA LYS A 2 17.73 23.25 -26.58
C LYS A 2 18.43 22.05 -25.90
N ASN A 3 19.67 21.73 -26.29
CA ASN A 3 20.43 20.62 -25.70
C ASN A 3 20.86 20.89 -24.26
N PHE A 4 21.19 22.14 -23.93
CA PHE A 4 21.52 22.56 -22.56
C PHE A 4 20.29 22.49 -21.64
N LEU A 5 19.14 22.96 -22.12
CA LEU A 5 17.86 22.83 -21.42
C LEU A 5 17.48 21.36 -21.20
N LEU A 6 17.69 20.49 -22.19
CA LEU A 6 17.50 19.04 -22.08
C LEU A 6 18.41 18.42 -21.01
N SER A 7 19.69 18.77 -20.98
CA SER A 7 20.64 18.25 -19.99
C SER A 7 20.32 18.70 -18.57
N VAL A 8 19.92 19.95 -18.37
CA VAL A 8 19.55 20.49 -17.04
C VAL A 8 18.27 19.82 -16.51
N VAL A 9 17.29 19.57 -17.37
CA VAL A 9 16.05 18.86 -16.99
C VAL A 9 16.33 17.41 -16.63
N LEU A 10 17.23 16.72 -17.34
CA LEU A 10 17.64 15.35 -17.01
C LEU A 10 18.37 15.26 -15.67
N LEU A 11 19.27 16.21 -15.38
CA LEU A 11 20.02 16.24 -14.12
C LEU A 11 19.12 16.58 -12.92
N SER A 12 18.14 17.47 -13.11
CA SER A 12 17.21 17.84 -12.04
C SER A 12 16.21 16.73 -11.72
N THR A 13 15.67 16.04 -12.72
CA THR A 13 14.76 14.91 -12.50
C THR A 13 15.47 13.72 -11.86
N LEU A 14 16.70 13.42 -12.27
CA LEU A 14 17.50 12.36 -11.66
C LEU A 14 17.76 12.62 -10.16
N SER A 15 18.03 13.88 -9.80
CA SER A 15 18.27 14.28 -8.41
C SER A 15 17.02 14.15 -7.53
N ILE A 16 15.83 14.48 -8.06
CA ILE A 16 14.56 14.39 -7.34
C ILE A 16 14.21 12.92 -7.05
N SER A 17 14.38 12.03 -8.04
CA SER A 17 14.08 10.61 -7.89
C SER A 17 14.92 9.95 -6.78
N ILE A 18 16.23 10.26 -6.72
CA ILE A 18 17.14 9.70 -5.70
C ILE A 18 16.77 10.15 -4.29
N LEU A 19 16.37 11.42 -4.13
CA LEU A 19 15.96 11.97 -2.83
C LEU A 19 14.65 11.36 -2.32
N CYS A 20 13.70 11.09 -3.22
CA CYS A 20 12.45 10.40 -2.89
C CYS A 20 12.72 8.95 -2.42
N ASP A 21 13.58 8.21 -3.11
CA ASP A 21 13.92 6.83 -2.73
C ASP A 21 14.62 6.75 -1.38
N HIS A 22 15.58 7.65 -1.09
CA HIS A 22 16.27 7.64 0.20
C HIS A 22 15.31 7.94 1.37
N SER A 23 14.39 8.88 1.18
CA SER A 23 13.37 9.24 2.18
C SER A 23 12.40 8.08 2.41
N CYS A 24 11.92 7.43 1.34
CA CYS A 24 11.03 6.28 1.45
C CYS A 24 11.70 5.09 2.15
N ASN A 25 12.98 4.83 1.87
CA ASN A 25 13.74 3.79 2.57
C ASN A 25 13.82 4.08 4.08
N PHE A 26 14.10 5.34 4.46
CA PHE A 26 14.11 5.73 5.87
C PHE A 26 12.75 5.50 6.53
N LEU A 27 11.66 5.99 5.93
CA LEU A 27 10.31 5.87 6.49
C LEU A 27 9.84 4.41 6.59
N ALA A 28 10.09 3.60 5.55
CA ALA A 28 9.74 2.19 5.52
C ALA A 28 10.48 1.41 6.62
N ASN A 29 11.80 1.59 6.73
CA ASN A 29 12.62 0.94 7.76
C ASN A 29 12.28 1.42 9.19
N ASN A 30 11.70 2.61 9.35
CA ASN A 30 11.14 3.09 10.62
C ASN A 30 9.71 2.58 10.90
N GLY A 31 9.23 1.59 10.14
CA GLY A 31 7.98 0.89 10.37
C GLY A 31 6.73 1.68 9.96
N LEU A 32 6.86 2.74 9.17
CA LEU A 32 5.70 3.55 8.80
C LEU A 32 4.72 2.80 7.87
N CYS A 33 5.19 1.77 7.15
CA CYS A 33 4.33 0.92 6.29
C CYS A 33 3.18 0.25 7.06
N GLN A 34 3.33 0.03 8.37
CA GLN A 34 2.28 -0.58 9.21
C GLN A 34 1.56 0.40 10.13
N LYS A 35 2.04 1.65 10.27
CA LYS A 35 1.34 2.61 11.13
C LYS A 35 0.06 3.08 10.43
N SER A 36 -1.09 2.84 11.04
CA SER A 36 -2.41 3.11 10.45
C SER A 36 -2.55 4.49 9.83
N MET A 37 -2.14 5.54 10.55
CA MET A 37 -2.17 6.93 10.05
C MET A 37 -1.31 7.14 8.79
N TYR A 38 -0.21 6.41 8.66
CA TYR A 38 0.74 6.55 7.56
C TYR A 38 0.52 5.51 6.47
N ARG A 39 -0.25 4.45 6.70
CA ARG A 39 -0.28 3.29 5.81
C ARG A 39 -0.77 3.63 4.41
N LYS A 40 -1.84 4.43 4.30
CA LYS A 40 -2.35 4.89 3.00
C LYS A 40 -1.28 5.70 2.25
N ILE A 41 -0.72 6.72 2.90
CA ILE A 41 0.26 7.61 2.25
C ILE A 41 1.57 6.88 1.92
N MET A 42 2.02 5.94 2.77
CA MET A 42 3.19 5.10 2.51
C MET A 42 2.96 4.19 1.30
N CYS A 43 1.75 3.66 1.13
CA CYS A 43 1.42 2.84 -0.04
C CYS A 43 1.12 3.64 -1.31
N GLU A 44 0.82 4.92 -1.19
CA GLU A 44 0.65 5.84 -2.32
C GLU A 44 2.00 6.37 -2.83
N ILE A 45 2.93 6.67 -1.92
CA ILE A 45 4.20 7.34 -2.24
C ILE A 45 5.41 6.41 -2.23
N CYS A 46 5.45 5.46 -1.29
CA CYS A 46 6.60 4.56 -1.06
C CYS A 46 6.26 3.06 -1.25
N PRO A 47 5.42 2.65 -2.23
CA PRO A 47 4.95 1.27 -2.34
C PRO A 47 6.10 0.28 -2.53
N ASN A 48 7.13 0.64 -3.30
CA ASN A 48 8.26 -0.24 -3.58
C ASN A 48 9.05 -0.58 -2.31
N GLN A 49 9.34 0.43 -1.48
CA GLN A 49 10.08 0.23 -0.23
C GLN A 49 9.25 -0.55 0.80
N CYS A 50 7.94 -0.30 0.87
CA CYS A 50 7.04 -1.09 1.72
C CYS A 50 6.88 -2.54 1.25
N ASN A 51 6.78 -2.76 -0.07
CA ASN A 51 6.70 -4.11 -0.66
C ASN A 51 7.98 -4.91 -0.47
N ALA A 52 9.15 -4.26 -0.58
CA ALA A 52 10.45 -4.90 -0.37
C ALA A 52 10.62 -5.48 1.05
N LEU A 53 9.93 -4.93 2.06
CA LEU A 53 9.92 -5.44 3.43
C LEU A 53 9.05 -6.69 3.62
N LYS A 54 8.22 -7.05 2.62
CA LYS A 54 7.33 -8.22 2.62
C LYS A 54 6.37 -8.28 3.80
N GLY A 55 5.59 -9.36 3.90
CA GLY A 55 4.67 -9.58 5.01
C GLY A 55 3.61 -8.47 5.12
N TYR A 56 3.29 -8.04 6.34
CA TYR A 56 2.31 -6.98 6.61
C TYR A 56 2.76 -5.57 6.21
N ASN A 57 4.00 -5.42 5.74
CA ASN A 57 4.48 -4.15 5.20
C ASN A 57 4.04 -3.92 3.75
N THR A 58 3.63 -4.96 3.03
CA THR A 58 3.25 -4.82 1.63
C THR A 58 2.00 -3.96 1.47
N CYS A 59 1.96 -3.27 0.32
CA CYS A 59 0.86 -2.44 -0.14
C CYS A 59 -0.11 -3.24 -1.00
N LEU A 60 -0.37 -4.47 -0.56
CA LEU A 60 -1.26 -5.42 -1.22
C LEU A 60 -2.55 -5.48 -0.41
N PHE A 61 -3.65 -5.15 -1.08
CA PHE A 61 -4.96 -5.07 -0.46
C PHE A 61 -5.90 -6.12 -1.06
N PRO A 62 -6.85 -6.63 -0.27
CA PRO A 62 -7.86 -7.55 -0.79
C PRO A 62 -8.69 -6.94 -1.93
N ILE A 63 -9.07 -7.77 -2.89
CA ILE A 63 -10.05 -7.43 -3.93
C ILE A 63 -11.44 -7.54 -3.32
N PRO A 64 -12.30 -6.51 -3.39
CA PRO A 64 -13.64 -6.56 -2.80
C PRO A 64 -14.47 -7.76 -3.28
N SER A 65 -15.26 -8.37 -2.39
CA SER A 65 -16.20 -9.44 -2.74
C SER A 65 -17.64 -8.93 -2.80
N PRO A 66 -18.43 -9.36 -3.80
CA PRO A 66 -19.86 -9.04 -3.89
C PRO A 66 -20.75 -9.91 -2.98
N ASP A 67 -20.20 -10.89 -2.25
CA ASP A 67 -20.98 -11.88 -1.47
C ASP A 67 -21.57 -11.32 -0.17
N CYS A 68 -21.16 -10.11 0.21
CA CYS A 68 -21.65 -9.38 1.37
C CYS A 68 -21.54 -7.87 1.14
N GLU A 69 -21.97 -7.09 2.14
CA GLU A 69 -21.95 -5.63 2.07
C GLU A 69 -21.09 -5.04 3.19
N ASP A 70 -20.59 -3.82 2.96
CA ASP A 70 -19.94 -3.03 3.97
C ASP A 70 -20.97 -2.34 4.88
N LYS A 71 -20.65 -2.23 6.18
CA LYS A 71 -21.50 -1.55 7.17
C LYS A 71 -21.08 -0.10 7.37
N ALA A 72 -19.80 0.22 7.18
CA ALA A 72 -19.28 1.58 7.29
C ALA A 72 -19.22 2.25 5.91
N SER A 73 -19.41 3.57 5.87
CA SER A 73 -19.47 4.33 4.61
C SER A 73 -18.09 4.66 4.01
N ASN A 74 -17.02 4.53 4.78
CA ASN A 74 -15.66 4.91 4.39
C ASN A 74 -14.72 3.72 4.17
N CYS A 75 -15.28 2.54 3.86
CA CYS A 75 -14.49 1.32 3.71
C CYS A 75 -13.45 1.39 2.59
N GLU A 76 -13.81 1.99 1.45
CA GLU A 76 -12.87 2.29 0.35
C GLU A 76 -11.64 3.08 0.81
N GLU A 77 -11.86 4.15 1.58
CA GLU A 77 -10.78 5.00 2.11
C GLU A 77 -9.90 4.26 3.13
N MET A 78 -10.52 3.32 3.85
CA MET A 78 -9.89 2.50 4.89
C MET A 78 -9.35 1.16 4.38
N ARG A 79 -9.42 0.87 3.07
CA ARG A 79 -8.97 -0.41 2.50
C ARG A 79 -7.54 -0.75 2.91
N ALA A 80 -6.68 0.26 3.04
CA ALA A 80 -5.31 0.09 3.50
C ALA A 80 -5.17 -0.47 4.93
N LEU A 81 -6.26 -0.63 5.68
CA LEU A 81 -6.30 -1.21 7.01
C LEU A 81 -6.76 -2.67 7.04
N CYS A 82 -7.26 -3.23 5.91
CA CYS A 82 -7.77 -4.60 5.86
C CYS A 82 -6.75 -5.62 6.38
N THR A 83 -5.47 -5.46 6.02
CA THR A 83 -4.37 -6.32 6.45
C THR A 83 -3.56 -5.76 7.61
N ASN A 84 -3.98 -4.64 8.21
CA ASN A 84 -3.26 -4.03 9.33
C ASN A 84 -3.52 -4.82 10.62
N LEU A 85 -2.47 -5.22 11.33
CA LEU A 85 -2.59 -6.05 12.53
C LEU A 85 -3.53 -5.48 13.61
N ALA A 86 -3.54 -4.15 13.78
CA ALA A 86 -4.37 -3.50 14.79
C ALA A 86 -5.85 -3.38 14.37
N TYR A 87 -6.13 -3.34 13.07
CA TYR A 87 -7.47 -2.99 12.55
C TYR A 87 -8.16 -4.11 11.77
N ARG A 88 -7.45 -5.17 11.34
CA ARG A 88 -8.00 -6.22 10.47
C ARG A 88 -9.29 -6.89 11.00
N ASN A 89 -9.41 -7.04 12.32
CA ASN A 89 -10.62 -7.58 12.94
C ASN A 89 -11.81 -6.62 12.83
N LEU A 90 -11.58 -5.33 13.10
CA LEU A 90 -12.60 -4.30 12.93
C LEU A 90 -13.01 -4.18 11.47
N MET A 91 -12.03 -4.19 10.56
CA MET A 91 -12.25 -4.14 9.13
C MET A 91 -13.07 -5.32 8.62
N ALA A 92 -12.85 -6.54 9.14
CA ALA A 92 -13.66 -7.69 8.75
C ALA A 92 -15.14 -7.59 9.17
N VAL A 93 -15.44 -6.84 10.24
CA VAL A 93 -16.81 -6.66 10.72
C VAL A 93 -17.52 -5.49 10.04
N SER A 94 -16.79 -4.39 9.82
CA SER A 94 -17.35 -3.12 9.31
C SER A 94 -17.22 -2.96 7.80
N CYS A 95 -16.25 -3.62 7.18
CA CYS A 95 -15.86 -3.48 5.77
C CYS A 95 -15.67 -4.85 5.12
N SER A 96 -16.58 -5.78 5.39
CA SER A 96 -16.47 -7.19 5.01
C SER A 96 -16.36 -7.39 3.50
N SER A 97 -17.08 -6.60 2.71
CA SER A 97 -17.02 -6.65 1.24
C SER A 97 -15.67 -6.11 0.77
N THR A 98 -15.32 -4.89 1.18
CA THR A 98 -14.06 -4.22 0.78
C THR A 98 -12.83 -5.04 1.11
N CYS A 99 -12.82 -5.71 2.27
CA CYS A 99 -11.67 -6.51 2.71
C CYS A 99 -11.70 -7.98 2.27
N ASN A 100 -12.71 -8.42 1.51
CA ASN A 100 -12.92 -9.82 1.13
C ASN A 100 -12.93 -10.77 2.33
N THR A 101 -13.78 -10.45 3.30
CA THR A 101 -13.89 -11.15 4.60
C THR A 101 -15.35 -11.50 4.89
N CYS A 102 -16.12 -11.80 3.83
CA CYS A 102 -17.53 -12.20 3.94
C CYS A 102 -17.71 -13.51 4.71
N ASP A 103 -16.64 -14.30 4.90
CA ASP A 103 -16.60 -15.48 5.75
C ASP A 103 -16.45 -15.16 7.26
N GLY A 104 -16.35 -13.87 7.61
CA GLY A 104 -16.19 -13.38 8.97
C GLY A 104 -14.77 -13.48 9.54
N ASN A 105 -13.80 -13.94 8.74
CA ASN A 105 -12.41 -14.04 9.17
C ASN A 105 -11.62 -12.78 8.77
N PRO A 106 -10.70 -12.28 9.61
CA PRO A 106 -9.85 -11.15 9.24
C PRO A 106 -8.99 -11.44 8.02
N ALA A 107 -8.87 -10.44 7.13
CA ALA A 107 -8.01 -10.56 5.96
C ALA A 107 -6.58 -10.90 6.38
N THR A 108 -6.05 -11.96 5.79
CA THR A 108 -4.63 -12.27 5.84
C THR A 108 -3.90 -11.48 4.75
N LEU A 109 -2.58 -11.63 4.68
CA LEU A 109 -1.87 -11.18 3.48
C LEU A 109 -2.54 -11.79 2.24
N PRO A 110 -2.74 -11.02 1.16
CA PRO A 110 -3.23 -11.60 -0.08
C PRO A 110 -2.28 -12.75 -0.47
N PRO A 111 -2.81 -13.91 -0.87
CA PRO A 111 -1.97 -15.01 -1.35
C PRO A 111 -1.04 -14.51 -2.45
N GLU A 112 0.25 -14.85 -2.36
CA GLU A 112 1.26 -14.52 -3.38
C GLU A 112 0.78 -14.85 -4.81
N ALA A 113 -0.08 -15.87 -4.92
CA ALA A 113 -0.73 -16.32 -6.16
C ALA A 113 -1.71 -15.33 -6.80
N LEU A 114 -2.13 -14.26 -6.11
CA LEU A 114 -3.00 -13.20 -6.65
C LEU A 114 -2.22 -11.98 -7.15
N LEU A 115 -0.90 -11.98 -6.98
CA LEU A 115 -0.04 -10.92 -7.50
C LEU A 115 0.30 -11.20 -8.97
N PRO A 116 0.27 -10.19 -9.86
CA PRO A 116 0.89 -10.32 -11.17
C PRO A 116 2.33 -10.79 -10.99
N PRO A 117 2.86 -11.67 -11.87
CA PRO A 117 4.27 -12.04 -11.81
C PRO A 117 5.11 -10.76 -11.81
N GLU A 118 6.05 -10.66 -10.86
CA GLU A 118 7.00 -9.56 -10.73
C GLU A 118 7.57 -9.22 -12.12
N GLN A 119 7.27 -8.00 -12.62
CA GLN A 119 7.85 -7.53 -13.86
C GLN A 119 9.35 -7.26 -13.61
N PRO A 120 10.24 -7.83 -14.44
CA PRO A 120 11.69 -7.75 -14.25
C PRO A 120 12.25 -6.32 -14.36
#